data_AF-A0A519KXM3-F1
#
_entry.id   AF-A0A519KXM3-F1
#
_cell.length_a   1.000
_cell.length_b   1.000
_cell.length_c   1.000
_cell.angle_alpha   90.00
_cell.angle_beta   90.00
_cell.angle_gamma   90.00
#
_symmetry.space_group_name_H-M   'P 1'
#
loop_
_entity.id
_entity.type
_entity.pdbx_description
1 polymer ?
#
loop_
_entity_poly.entity_id
_entity_poly.type
_entity_poly.pdbx_seq_one_letter_code
_entity_poly.pdbx_strand_id
1 'polypeptide(L)' 'MMELPPPPPADVTIRLTGTLWRVSSTDGLFEGVFVDRRSAVRAANAEAEAHWSSRPAAPVTP' A
#
# COMPACT_ATOMS: atom_id res chain seq x y z
N MET A 1 -5.41 -26.99 11.93
CA MET A 1 -5.40 -26.05 10.79
C MET A 1 -4.14 -25.22 10.95
N MET A 2 -3.23 -25.21 9.97
CA MET A 2 -2.05 -24.34 10.03
C MET A 2 -2.47 -22.98 9.51
N GLU A 3 -2.45 -21.95 10.36
CA GLU A 3 -2.55 -20.56 9.90
C GLU A 3 -1.33 -20.28 9.02
N LEU A 4 -1.57 -19.95 7.74
CA LEU A 4 -0.51 -19.44 6.88
C LEU A 4 0.01 -18.14 7.49
N PRO A 5 1.33 -17.91 7.51
CA PRO A 5 1.87 -16.64 7.96
C PRO A 5 1.22 -15.51 7.14
N PRO A 6 0.94 -14.36 7.78
CA PRO A 6 0.36 -13.24 7.05
C PRO A 6 1.24 -12.89 5.86
N PRO A 7 0.64 -12.56 4.70
CA PRO A 7 1.41 -12.16 3.53
C PRO A 7 2.32 -10.99 3.89
N PRO A 8 3.53 -10.92 3.30
CA PRO A 8 4.42 -9.79 3.53
C PRO A 8 3.72 -8.47 3.15
N PRO A 9 4.11 -7.34 3.77
CA PRO A 9 3.56 -6.04 3.39
C PRO A 9 3.77 -5.82 1.89
N ALA A 10 2.73 -5.39 1.19
CA ALA A 10 2.85 -5.01 -0.20
C ALA A 10 3.58 -3.66 -0.30
N ASP A 11 4.60 -3.60 -1.15
CA ASP A 11 5.31 -2.36 -1.43
C ASP A 11 4.53 -1.54 -2.44
N VAL A 12 4.26 -0.27 -2.13
CA VAL A 12 3.62 0.65 -3.07
C VAL A 12 4.67 1.46 -3.81
N THR A 13 4.70 1.32 -5.13
CA THR A 13 5.65 2.00 -6.01
C THR A 13 4.98 3.20 -6.69
N ILE A 14 5.65 4.35 -6.66
CA ILE A 14 5.23 5.57 -7.38
C ILE A 14 6.23 5.88 -8.50
N ARG A 15 5.75 5.99 -9.74
CA ARG A 15 6.58 6.26 -10.93
C ARG A 15 6.00 7.39 -11.77
N LEU A 16 6.84 8.30 -12.22
CA LEU A 16 6.46 9.28 -13.25
C LEU A 16 6.55 8.60 -14.63
N THR A 17 5.43 8.54 -15.34
CA THR A 17 5.32 7.99 -16.70
C THR A 17 4.84 9.10 -17.64
N GLY A 18 5.76 9.65 -18.44
CA GLY A 18 5.47 10.85 -19.24
C GLY A 18 5.19 12.05 -18.33
N THR A 19 3.95 12.53 -18.34
CA THR A 19 3.47 13.64 -17.49
C THR A 19 2.59 13.17 -16.31
N LEU A 20 2.34 11.87 -16.19
CA LEU A 20 1.43 11.31 -15.19
C LEU A 20 2.17 10.48 -14.14
N TRP A 21 1.70 10.55 -12.91
CA TRP A 21 2.18 9.78 -11.77
C TRP A 21 1.39 8.48 -11.65
N ARG A 22 2.05 7.35 -11.83
CA ARG A 22 1.47 6.03 -11.68
C ARG A 22 1.81 5.47 -10.30
N VAL A 23 0.83 4.90 -9.64
CA VAL A 23 0.98 4.19 -8.37
C VAL A 23 0.57 2.74 -8.59
N SER A 24 1.36 1.80 -8.11
CA SER A 24 1.09 0.37 -8.23
C SER A 24 1.67 -0.36 -7.03
N SER A 25 0.91 -1.26 -6.42
CA SER A 25 1.40 -2.18 -5.39
C SER A 25 2.07 -3.41 -6.01
N THR A 26 2.99 -4.05 -5.28
CA THR A 26 3.68 -5.27 -5.75
C THR A 26 2.79 -6.50 -5.80
N ASP A 27 1.68 -6.50 -5.06
CA ASP A 27 0.67 -7.57 -5.09
C ASP A 27 -0.37 -7.41 -6.22
N GLY A 28 -0.34 -6.28 -6.94
CA GLY A 28 -1.28 -5.96 -8.01
C GLY A 28 -2.71 -5.66 -7.55
N LEU A 29 -2.96 -5.51 -6.25
CA LEU A 29 -4.29 -5.21 -5.70
C LEU A 29 -4.63 -3.72 -5.78
N PHE A 30 -3.63 -2.85 -5.87
CA PHE A 30 -3.79 -1.41 -5.92
C PHE A 30 -3.04 -0.81 -7.10
N GLU A 31 -3.78 -0.10 -7.96
CA GLU A 31 -3.22 0.68 -9.06
C GLU A 31 -3.94 2.03 -9.22
N GLY A 32 -3.21 3.06 -9.61
CA GLY A 32 -3.76 4.40 -9.84
C GLY A 32 -2.91 5.26 -10.78
N VAL A 33 -3.56 6.23 -11.43
CA VAL A 33 -2.91 7.22 -12.29
C VAL A 33 -3.34 8.62 -11.85
N PHE A 34 -2.38 9.50 -11.64
CA PHE A 34 -2.58 10.83 -11.10
C PHE A 34 -1.87 11.87 -11.96
N VAL A 35 -2.44 13.06 -12.04
CA VAL A 35 -1.84 14.20 -12.76
C VAL A 35 -0.72 14.87 -11.96
N ASP A 36 -0.72 14.70 -10.64
CA ASP A 36 0.21 15.36 -9.73
C ASP A 36 0.82 14.40 -8.70
N ARG A 37 2.08 14.69 -8.33
CA ARG A 37 2.86 13.88 -7.38
C ARG A 37 2.20 13.79 -6.01
N ARG A 38 1.57 14.89 -5.56
CA ARG A 38 1.07 14.99 -4.20
C ARG A 38 -0.15 14.08 -4.01
N SER A 39 -1.04 14.04 -4.98
CA SER A 39 -2.18 13.13 -5.02
C SER A 39 -1.73 11.67 -5.08
N ALA A 40 -0.74 11.34 -5.92
CA ALA A 40 -0.17 10.00 -5.99
C ALA A 40 0.42 9.53 -4.65
N VAL A 41 1.20 10.38 -3.98
CA VAL A 41 1.76 10.07 -2.65
C VAL A 41 0.66 9.94 -1.60
N ARG A 42 -0.37 10.80 -1.64
CA ARG A 42 -1.48 10.72 -0.67
C ARG A 42 -2.26 9.41 -0.82
N ALA A 43 -2.52 8.99 -2.05
CA ALA A 43 -3.19 7.73 -2.35
C ALA A 43 -2.35 6.53 -1.88
N ALA A 44 -1.05 6.52 -2.18
CA ALA A 44 -0.14 5.47 -1.71
C ALA A 44 -0.11 5.35 -0.18
N ASN A 45 -0.08 6.48 0.53
CA ASN A 45 -0.09 6.49 1.99
C ASN A 45 -1.44 6.04 2.57
N ALA A 46 -2.56 6.44 1.95
CA ALA A 46 -3.89 6.00 2.38
C ALA A 46 -4.05 4.47 2.23
N GLU A 47 -3.52 3.90 1.16
CA GLU A 47 -3.50 2.46 0.95
C GLU A 47 -2.62 1.76 2.00
N ALA A 48 -1.41 2.26 2.25
CA ALA A 48 -0.52 1.72 3.27
C ALA A 48 -1.16 1.73 4.68
N GLU A 49 -1.89 2.81 5.02
CA GLU A 49 -2.60 2.94 6.30
C GLU A 49 -3.78 1.96 6.41
N ALA A 50 -4.55 1.79 5.33
CA ALA A 50 -5.66 0.83 5.27
C ALA A 50 -5.17 -0.61 5.45
N HIS A 51 -4.03 -0.97 4.86
CA HIS A 51 -3.41 -2.28 5.06
C HIS A 51 -2.86 -2.48 6.48
N TRP A 52 -2.35 -1.43 7.13
CA TRP A 52 -1.87 -1.53 8.52
C TRP A 52 -3.01 -1.71 9.52
N SER A 53 -4.13 -1.00 9.33
CA SER A 53 -5.31 -1.08 10.21
C SER A 53 -6.03 -2.43 10.18
N SER A 54 -5.70 -3.32 9.24
CA SER A 54 -6.23 -4.68 9.20
C SER A 54 -5.39 -5.71 9.97
N ARG A 55 -4.27 -5.30 10.59
CA ARG A 55 -3.55 -6.14 11.57
C ARG A 55 -4.32 -6.10 12.89
N PRO A 56 -4.75 -7.24 13.47
CA PRO A 56 -5.12 -7.23 14.88
C PRO A 56 -3.89 -6.74 15.65
N ALA A 57 -4.08 -5.70 16.47
CA ALA A 57 -3.05 -5.22 17.37
C ALA A 57 -2.50 -6.43 18.12
N ALA A 58 -1.25 -6.79 17.85
CA ALA A 58 -0.59 -7.83 18.62
C ALA A 58 -0.68 -7.41 20.10
N PRO A 59 -1.07 -8.30 21.03
CA PRO A 59 -1.18 -7.92 22.42
C PRO A 59 0.20 -7.43 22.88
N VAL A 60 0.26 -6.18 23.31
CA VAL A 60 1.41 -5.64 24.03
C VAL A 60 1.46 -6.37 25.37
N THR A 61 2.22 -7.46 25.44
CA THR A 61 2.46 -8.16 26.69
C THR A 61 3.33 -7.24 27.57
N PRO A 62 2.93 -6.96 28.83
CA PRO A 62 3.66 -6.08 29.75
C PRO A 62 5.00 -6.65 30.21
#